data_AF-A0AAX3KQA1-F1
#
_entry.id   AF-A0AAX3KQA1-F1
#
_cell.length_a   1.000
_cell.length_b   1.000
_cell.length_c   1.000
_cell.angle_alpha   90.00
_cell.angle_beta   90.00
_cell.angle_gamma   90.00
#
_symmetry.space_group_name_H-M   'P 1'
#
loop_
_entity.id
_entity.type
_entity.pdbx_description
1 polymer ?
#
loop_
_entity_poly.entity_id
_entity_poly.type
_entity_poly.pdbx_seq_one_letter_code
_entity_poly.pdbx_strand_id
1 'polypeptide(L)'
;MDVSAFRNYFSDQIESTRELFHFGQLNKGTPCTLEKTLIREIEARHERLQAVYAELDEFGPGMIMQNGSGDSWALILPDASEPGRFRYSAFRNIGWMSHFTTDTIDEAVLEAFKSGFTQVAPRDTLDKLSVTLEWKKGCERLVHIEAHQRGTLSYAEMLAKFEEIEAKYHQQPLVA
;
A
#
# COMPACT_ATOMS: atom_id res chain seq x y z
N MET A 1 16.15 -6.96 13.99
CA MET A 1 14.96 -6.22 14.43
C MET A 1 13.95 -7.23 14.94
N ASP A 2 13.18 -6.92 15.98
CA ASP A 2 12.18 -7.86 16.50
C ASP A 2 10.93 -7.81 15.61
N VAL A 3 10.73 -8.87 14.83
CA VAL A 3 9.62 -9.01 13.87
C VAL A 3 8.27 -8.97 14.59
N SER A 4 8.22 -9.39 15.87
CA SER A 4 6.98 -9.38 16.65
C SER A 4 6.44 -7.96 16.87
N ALA A 5 7.31 -6.94 16.92
CA ALA A 5 6.91 -5.55 17.07
C ALA A 5 6.03 -5.06 15.91
N PHE A 6 6.27 -5.54 14.69
CA PHE A 6 5.46 -5.15 13.52
C PHE A 6 4.06 -5.77 13.55
N ARG A 7 3.97 -7.01 14.03
CA ARG A 7 2.69 -7.73 14.15
C ARG A 7 1.87 -7.22 15.33
N ASN A 8 2.54 -6.84 16.41
CA ASN A 8 1.92 -6.33 17.62
C ASN A 8 1.69 -4.83 17.60
N TYR A 9 2.09 -4.12 16.54
CA TYR A 9 2.04 -2.65 16.44
C TYR A 9 0.76 -2.02 17.03
N PHE A 10 -0.43 -2.46 16.57
CA PHE A 10 -1.69 -1.91 17.09
C PHE A 10 -2.06 -2.42 18.49
N SER A 11 -1.62 -3.63 18.88
CA SER A 11 -1.79 -4.09 20.27
C SER A 11 -0.99 -3.21 21.22
N ASP A 12 0.24 -2.86 20.86
CA ASP A 12 1.08 -1.96 21.64
C ASP A 12 0.48 -0.54 21.71
N GLN A 13 -0.17 -0.08 20.64
CA GLN A 13 -0.93 1.18 20.64
C GLN A 13 -2.15 1.14 21.55
N ILE A 14 -2.84 -0.01 21.68
CA ILE A 14 -3.97 -0.17 22.62
C ILE A 14 -3.47 0.00 24.05
N GLU A 15 -2.39 -0.68 24.43
CA GLU A 15 -1.82 -0.56 25.78
C GLU A 15 -1.32 0.85 26.07
N SER A 16 -0.59 1.46 25.12
CA SER A 16 -0.14 2.85 25.23
C SER A 16 -1.30 3.83 25.41
N THR A 17 -2.42 3.59 24.73
CA THR A 17 -3.64 4.40 24.84
C THR A 17 -4.27 4.24 26.23
N ARG A 18 -4.38 3.01 26.74
CA ARG A 18 -4.89 2.73 28.09
C ARG A 18 -4.06 3.44 29.16
N GLU A 19 -2.74 3.36 29.06
CA GLU A 19 -1.82 4.03 29.98
C GLU A 19 -2.01 5.56 29.96
N LEU A 20 -2.08 6.17 28.77
CA LEU A 20 -2.26 7.61 28.62
C LEU A 20 -3.53 8.11 29.34
N PHE A 21 -4.65 7.41 29.16
CA PHE A 21 -5.92 7.78 29.81
C PHE A 21 -5.91 7.48 31.32
N HIS A 22 -5.19 6.44 31.76
CA HIS A 22 -5.00 6.14 33.18
C HIS A 22 -4.19 7.24 33.90
N PHE A 23 -3.10 7.72 33.29
CA PHE A 23 -2.31 8.84 33.83
C PHE A 23 -3.08 10.16 33.82
N GLY A 24 -3.90 10.42 32.80
CA GLY A 24 -4.73 11.62 32.71
C GLY A 24 -5.92 11.62 33.68
N GLN A 25 -6.38 10.44 34.11
CA GLN A 25 -7.47 10.25 35.07
C GLN A 25 -6.90 9.89 36.45
N LEU A 26 -6.35 10.87 37.17
CA LEU A 26 -6.14 10.73 38.61
C LEU A 26 -7.47 10.32 39.27
N ASN A 27 -7.64 9.02 39.55
CA ASN A 27 -8.69 8.39 40.37
C ASN A 27 -10.14 8.31 39.82
N LYS A 28 -10.35 7.92 38.55
CA LYS A 28 -11.66 7.37 38.13
C LYS A 28 -11.45 6.05 37.40
N GLY A 29 -11.63 4.92 38.09
CA GLY A 29 -11.43 3.57 37.51
C GLY A 29 -12.42 3.16 36.42
N THR A 30 -13.01 4.11 35.68
CA THR A 30 -13.97 3.84 34.60
C THR A 30 -13.54 4.55 33.32
N PRO A 31 -13.22 3.80 32.25
CA PRO A 31 -12.84 4.36 30.97
C PRO A 31 -13.86 5.38 30.43
N CYS A 32 -13.37 6.52 29.96
CA CYS A 32 -14.23 7.55 29.38
C CYS A 32 -14.72 7.15 27.98
N THR A 33 -15.74 7.82 27.45
CA THR A 33 -16.28 7.50 26.11
C THR A 33 -15.23 7.63 25.02
N LEU A 34 -14.36 8.65 25.10
CA LEU A 34 -13.29 8.87 24.12
C LEU A 34 -12.29 7.71 24.11
N GLU A 35 -11.82 7.28 25.29
CA GLU A 35 -10.92 6.12 25.44
C GLU A 35 -11.54 4.87 24.81
N LYS A 36 -12.80 4.57 25.13
CA LYS A 36 -13.51 3.40 24.57
C LYS A 36 -13.62 3.45 23.04
N THR A 37 -13.91 4.63 22.48
CA THR A 37 -14.01 4.79 21.02
C THR A 37 -12.66 4.59 20.35
N LEU A 38 -11.61 5.23 20.87
CA LEU A 38 -10.25 5.11 20.32
C LEU A 38 -9.74 3.67 20.39
N ILE A 39 -9.91 3.00 21.52
CA ILE A 39 -9.51 1.59 21.67
C ILE A 39 -10.23 0.71 20.65
N ARG A 40 -11.55 0.87 20.49
CA ARG A 40 -12.31 0.11 19.48
C ARG A 40 -11.83 0.34 18.05
N GLU A 41 -11.47 1.57 17.71
CA GLU A 41 -10.91 1.88 16.39
C GLU A 41 -9.55 1.21 16.18
N ILE A 42 -8.70 1.20 17.20
CA ILE A 42 -7.39 0.54 17.14
C ILE A 42 -7.56 -0.99 17.09
N GLU A 43 -8.47 -1.58 17.87
CA GLU A 43 -8.81 -3.01 17.84
C GLU A 43 -9.26 -3.43 16.44
N ALA A 44 -10.18 -2.69 15.82
CA ALA A 44 -10.63 -2.98 14.46
C ALA A 44 -9.50 -2.88 13.42
N ARG A 45 -8.52 -1.97 13.62
CA ARG A 45 -7.32 -1.91 12.78
C ARG A 45 -6.38 -3.09 13.03
N HIS A 46 -6.23 -3.51 14.28
CA HIS A 46 -5.42 -4.66 14.66
C HIS A 46 -5.96 -5.94 14.02
N GLU A 47 -7.28 -6.19 14.11
CA GLU A 47 -7.92 -7.36 13.50
C GLU A 47 -7.69 -7.42 11.98
N ARG A 48 -7.83 -6.28 11.28
CA ARG A 48 -7.54 -6.21 9.85
C ARG A 48 -6.06 -6.46 9.55
N LEU A 49 -5.14 -5.93 10.35
CA LEU A 49 -3.72 -6.19 10.18
C LEU A 49 -3.40 -7.67 10.41
N GLN A 50 -4.01 -8.33 11.40
CA GLN A 50 -3.83 -9.77 11.63
C GLN A 50 -4.33 -10.61 10.45
N ALA A 51 -5.47 -10.23 9.84
CA ALA A 51 -5.96 -10.92 8.64
C ALA A 51 -4.98 -10.82 7.46
N VAL A 52 -4.31 -9.67 7.29
CA VAL A 52 -3.27 -9.49 6.28
C VAL A 52 -2.02 -10.33 6.60
N TYR A 53 -1.59 -10.38 7.86
CA TYR A 53 -0.46 -11.24 8.25
C TYR A 53 -0.78 -12.73 8.11
N ALA A 54 -2.02 -13.15 8.34
CA ALA A 54 -2.44 -14.54 8.11
C ALA A 54 -2.28 -14.93 6.64
N GLU A 55 -2.64 -14.05 5.70
CA GLU A 55 -2.41 -14.25 4.26
C GLU A 55 -0.91 -14.35 3.95
N LEU A 56 -0.08 -13.51 4.58
CA LEU A 56 1.37 -13.59 4.43
C LEU A 56 1.93 -14.92 4.93
N ASP A 57 1.45 -15.40 6.09
CA ASP A 57 1.90 -16.66 6.67
C ASP A 57 1.49 -17.87 5.82
N GLU A 58 0.31 -17.80 5.18
CA GLU A 58 -0.20 -18.88 4.34
C GLU A 58 0.47 -18.92 2.96
N PHE A 59 0.64 -17.78 2.30
CA PHE A 59 1.06 -17.72 0.89
C PHE A 59 2.44 -17.11 0.66
N GLY A 60 3.00 -16.42 1.65
CA GLY A 60 4.29 -15.77 1.57
C GLY A 60 4.32 -14.57 0.61
N PRO A 61 5.51 -14.23 0.07
CA PRO A 61 5.66 -13.13 -0.86
C PRO A 61 4.84 -13.31 -2.14
N GLY A 62 4.41 -12.21 -2.74
CA GLY A 62 3.51 -12.17 -3.89
C GLY A 62 2.04 -11.91 -3.50
N MET A 63 1.75 -11.75 -2.21
CA MET A 63 0.43 -11.27 -1.77
C MET A 63 0.17 -9.85 -2.25
N ILE A 64 -1.12 -9.55 -2.48
CA ILE A 64 -1.58 -8.24 -2.93
C ILE A 64 -2.53 -7.70 -1.87
N MET A 65 -2.23 -6.50 -1.39
CA MET A 65 -3.11 -5.73 -0.50
C MET A 65 -3.87 -4.69 -1.34
N GLN A 66 -5.07 -4.32 -0.93
CA GLN A 66 -5.87 -3.25 -1.53
C GLN A 66 -6.30 -2.22 -0.49
N ASN A 67 -6.55 -1.00 -0.95
CA ASN A 67 -7.13 0.03 -0.10
C ASN A 67 -8.64 -0.18 0.11
N GLY A 68 -9.22 0.62 1.02
CA GLY A 68 -10.64 0.50 1.37
C GLY A 68 -11.62 0.77 0.22
N SER A 69 -11.21 1.53 -0.80
CA SER A 69 -12.01 1.81 -2.00
C SER A 69 -11.81 0.79 -3.12
N GLY A 70 -10.82 -0.09 -3.03
CA GLY A 70 -10.51 -1.08 -4.07
C GLY A 70 -9.99 -0.49 -5.39
N ASP A 71 -9.40 0.70 -5.36
CA ASP A 71 -8.88 1.42 -6.55
C ASP A 71 -7.36 1.60 -6.53
N SER A 72 -6.69 1.08 -5.50
CA SER A 72 -5.24 0.99 -5.43
C SER A 72 -4.79 -0.26 -4.68
N TRP A 73 -3.60 -0.75 -5.04
CA TRP A 73 -3.06 -2.02 -4.60
C TRP A 73 -1.60 -1.91 -4.19
N ALA A 74 -1.15 -2.80 -3.31
CA ALA A 74 0.25 -2.96 -2.94
C ALA A 74 0.67 -4.43 -3.08
N LEU A 75 1.68 -4.70 -3.90
CA LEU A 75 2.30 -6.03 -4.02
C LEU A 75 3.47 -6.13 -3.07
N ILE A 76 3.51 -7.17 -2.23
CA ILE A 76 4.59 -7.44 -1.28
C ILE A 76 5.54 -8.48 -1.89
N LEU A 77 6.84 -8.16 -2.00
CA LEU A 77 7.82 -9.04 -2.63
C LEU A 77 9.25 -8.75 -2.14
N PRO A 78 10.21 -9.68 -2.33
CA PRO A 78 11.63 -9.36 -2.20
C PRO A 78 12.01 -8.20 -3.10
N ASP A 79 12.93 -7.36 -2.64
CA ASP A 79 13.44 -6.27 -3.44
C ASP A 79 14.35 -6.81 -4.55
N ALA A 80 14.08 -6.41 -5.80
CA ALA A 80 14.83 -6.87 -6.97
C ALA A 80 16.17 -6.13 -7.14
N SER A 81 16.29 -4.92 -6.58
CA SER A 81 17.47 -4.07 -6.66
C SER A 81 18.40 -4.27 -5.45
N GLU A 82 17.85 -4.65 -4.30
CA GLU A 82 18.57 -4.80 -3.04
C GLU A 82 18.41 -6.23 -2.47
N PRO A 83 19.32 -7.16 -2.82
CA PRO A 83 19.23 -8.55 -2.36
C PRO A 83 19.13 -8.68 -0.84
N GLY A 84 18.18 -9.49 -0.38
CA GLY A 84 17.92 -9.73 1.05
C GLY A 84 16.96 -8.72 1.71
N ARG A 85 16.56 -7.66 0.99
CA ARG A 85 15.53 -6.72 1.43
C ARG A 85 14.17 -7.07 0.84
N PHE A 86 13.13 -6.45 1.38
CA PHE A 86 11.74 -6.60 0.96
C PHE A 86 11.16 -5.25 0.57
N ARG A 87 10.12 -5.26 -0.25
CA ARG A 87 9.40 -4.04 -0.62
C ARG A 87 7.92 -4.27 -0.74
N TYR A 88 7.15 -3.20 -0.58
CA TYR A 88 5.86 -3.10 -1.23
C TYR A 88 5.97 -2.20 -2.47
N SER A 89 5.30 -2.58 -3.55
CA SER A 89 5.12 -1.73 -4.74
C SER A 89 3.66 -1.34 -4.86
N ALA A 90 3.38 -0.05 -4.95
CA ALA A 90 2.03 0.49 -5.02
C ALA A 90 1.58 0.70 -6.47
N PHE A 91 0.31 0.39 -6.75
CA PHE A 91 -0.31 0.40 -8.07
C PHE A 91 -1.69 1.06 -8.02
N ARG A 92 -2.09 1.64 -9.15
CA ARG A 92 -3.47 2.03 -9.48
C ARG A 92 -3.88 1.41 -10.81
N ASN A 93 -5.08 1.70 -11.27
CA ASN A 93 -5.57 1.24 -12.59
C ASN A 93 -4.67 1.69 -13.76
N ILE A 94 -3.90 2.76 -13.57
CA ILE A 94 -2.92 3.28 -14.53
C ILE A 94 -1.51 2.67 -14.38
N GLY A 95 -1.33 1.66 -13.54
CA GLY A 95 -0.04 1.00 -13.34
C GLY A 95 0.69 1.41 -12.07
N TRP A 96 2.02 1.25 -12.12
CA TRP A 96 2.91 1.45 -10.98
C TRP A 96 2.99 2.91 -10.55
N MET A 97 3.00 3.16 -9.24
CA MET A 97 2.98 4.50 -8.63
C MET A 97 4.24 4.78 -7.81
N SER A 98 4.63 3.83 -6.96
CA SER A 98 5.76 3.97 -6.04
C SER A 98 6.16 2.62 -5.46
N HIS A 99 7.24 2.62 -4.68
CA HIS A 99 7.61 1.48 -3.83
C HIS A 99 8.23 1.98 -2.53
N PHE A 100 8.36 1.09 -1.56
CA PHE A 100 9.07 1.31 -0.31
C PHE A 100 9.84 0.04 0.05
N THR A 101 11.13 0.18 0.35
CA THR A 101 12.06 -0.94 0.61
C THR A 101 12.49 -0.94 2.07
N THR A 102 12.53 -2.12 2.65
CA THR A 102 12.78 -2.37 4.07
C THR A 102 13.49 -3.72 4.28
N ASP A 103 13.97 -3.97 5.49
CA ASP A 103 14.81 -5.12 5.82
C ASP A 103 14.00 -6.39 6.11
N THR A 104 12.70 -6.26 6.41
CA THR A 104 11.84 -7.40 6.74
C THR A 104 10.52 -7.35 5.98
N ILE A 105 9.97 -8.53 5.67
CA ILE A 105 8.68 -8.62 4.97
C ILE A 105 7.52 -8.12 5.84
N ASP A 106 7.59 -8.33 7.15
CA ASP A 106 6.57 -7.86 8.08
C ASP A 106 6.52 -6.34 8.15
N GLU A 107 7.66 -5.67 8.12
CA GLU A 107 7.70 -4.20 8.02
C GLU A 107 7.10 -3.72 6.69
N ALA A 108 7.36 -4.41 5.58
CA ALA A 108 6.78 -4.05 4.28
C ALA A 108 5.25 -4.13 4.30
N VAL A 109 4.70 -5.17 4.95
CA VAL A 109 3.26 -5.32 5.18
C VAL A 109 2.71 -4.22 6.08
N LEU A 110 3.36 -3.94 7.21
CA LEU A 110 2.91 -2.89 8.13
C LEU A 110 2.91 -1.51 7.47
N GLU A 111 3.95 -1.16 6.73
CA GLU A 111 4.04 0.14 6.05
C GLU A 111 3.03 0.25 4.90
N ALA A 112 2.77 -0.83 4.17
CA ALA A 112 1.66 -0.87 3.20
C ALA A 112 0.30 -0.66 3.90
N PHE A 113 0.09 -1.32 5.04
CA PHE A 113 -1.14 -1.19 5.83
C PHE A 113 -1.34 0.25 6.34
N LYS A 114 -0.28 0.87 6.89
CA LYS A 114 -0.27 2.26 7.33
C LYS A 114 -0.51 3.24 6.18
N SER A 115 -0.08 2.89 4.98
CA SER A 115 -0.32 3.64 3.74
C SER A 115 -1.75 3.50 3.18
N GLY A 116 -2.59 2.67 3.82
CA GLY A 116 -4.02 2.57 3.50
C GLY A 116 -4.43 1.27 2.80
N PHE A 117 -3.49 0.39 2.46
CA PHE A 117 -3.76 -0.93 1.88
C PHE A 117 -4.18 -1.91 3.00
N THR A 118 -5.45 -1.89 3.40
CA THR A 118 -5.91 -2.50 4.67
C THR A 118 -6.61 -3.84 4.51
N GLN A 119 -6.70 -4.36 3.29
CA GLN A 119 -7.40 -5.60 2.96
C GLN A 119 -6.56 -6.44 1.99
N VAL A 120 -6.77 -7.76 1.99
CA VAL A 120 -6.20 -8.65 0.98
C VAL A 120 -7.00 -8.56 -0.32
N ALA A 121 -6.30 -8.51 -1.45
CA ALA A 121 -6.88 -8.54 -2.78
C ALA A 121 -6.72 -9.94 -3.40
N PRO A 122 -7.57 -10.33 -4.37
CA PRO A 122 -7.36 -11.54 -5.16
C PRO A 122 -5.97 -11.57 -5.81
N ARG A 123 -5.31 -12.73 -5.82
CA ARG A 123 -3.94 -12.87 -6.32
C ARG A 123 -3.77 -12.56 -7.80
N ASP A 124 -4.83 -12.69 -8.59
CA ASP A 124 -4.86 -12.40 -10.03
C ASP A 124 -5.20 -10.92 -10.34
N THR A 125 -5.29 -10.05 -9.33
CA THR A 125 -5.70 -8.66 -9.49
C THR A 125 -4.77 -7.89 -10.44
N LEU A 126 -3.46 -7.98 -10.24
CA LEU A 126 -2.50 -7.26 -11.09
C LEU A 126 -2.42 -7.86 -12.49
N ASP A 127 -2.62 -9.18 -12.64
CA ASP A 127 -2.70 -9.82 -13.95
C ASP A 127 -3.88 -9.24 -14.76
N LYS A 128 -5.05 -9.14 -14.13
CA LYS A 128 -6.25 -8.52 -14.73
C LYS A 128 -6.05 -7.06 -15.07
N LEU A 129 -5.40 -6.29 -14.21
CA LEU A 129 -5.16 -4.87 -14.45
C LEU A 129 -4.14 -4.64 -15.57
N SER A 130 -3.08 -5.46 -15.63
CA SER A 130 -1.97 -5.29 -16.56
C SER A 130 -2.37 -5.36 -18.03
N VAL A 131 -3.46 -6.05 -18.34
CA VAL A 131 -3.97 -6.19 -19.72
C VAL A 131 -4.89 -5.05 -20.16
N THR A 132 -5.31 -4.19 -19.23
CA THR A 132 -6.23 -3.09 -19.51
C THR A 132 -5.58 -1.97 -20.34
N LEU A 133 -6.41 -1.21 -21.05
CA LEU A 133 -5.96 -0.06 -21.84
C LEU A 133 -5.34 1.02 -20.95
N GLU A 134 -5.99 1.35 -19.84
CA GLU A 134 -5.54 2.39 -18.91
C GLU A 134 -4.19 2.05 -18.28
N TRP A 135 -3.95 0.78 -17.96
CA TRP A 135 -2.65 0.33 -17.47
C TRP A 135 -1.55 0.52 -18.52
N LYS A 136 -1.80 0.08 -19.76
CA LYS A 136 -0.83 0.24 -20.86
C LYS A 136 -0.52 1.73 -21.12
N LYS A 137 -1.55 2.58 -21.14
CA LYS A 137 -1.41 4.04 -21.25
C LYS A 137 -0.55 4.60 -20.12
N GLY A 138 -0.83 4.24 -18.87
CA GLY A 138 -0.09 4.74 -17.73
C GLY A 138 1.35 4.25 -17.67
N CYS A 139 1.62 3.01 -18.07
CA CYS A 139 2.99 2.52 -18.25
C CYS A 139 3.79 3.33 -19.28
N GLU A 140 3.20 3.69 -20.42
CA GLU A 140 3.87 4.55 -21.41
C GLU A 140 4.12 5.96 -20.85
N ARG A 141 3.15 6.53 -20.10
CA ARG A 141 3.34 7.82 -19.43
C ARG A 141 4.47 7.79 -18.41
N LEU A 142 4.59 6.71 -17.65
CA LEU A 142 5.61 6.56 -16.61
C LEU A 142 7.02 6.76 -17.16
N VAL A 143 7.31 6.23 -18.36
CA VAL A 143 8.61 6.42 -19.03
C VAL A 143 8.96 7.90 -19.18
N HIS A 144 7.99 8.74 -19.54
CA HIS A 144 8.19 10.18 -19.71
C HIS A 144 8.24 10.94 -18.38
N ILE A 145 7.47 10.50 -17.38
CA ILE A 145 7.57 11.02 -16.00
C ILE A 145 8.99 10.82 -15.47
N GLU A 146 9.53 9.61 -15.60
CA GLU A 146 10.89 9.32 -15.16
C GLU A 146 11.95 10.08 -15.97
N ALA A 147 11.76 10.21 -17.29
CA ALA A 147 12.67 11.00 -18.14
C ALA A 147 12.71 12.47 -17.69
N HIS A 148 11.56 13.02 -17.30
CA HIS A 148 11.47 14.36 -16.73
C HIS A 148 12.16 14.45 -15.37
N GLN A 149 11.90 13.51 -14.46
CA GLN A 149 12.54 13.44 -13.14
C GLN A 149 14.06 13.31 -13.22
N ARG A 150 14.59 12.63 -14.25
CA ARG A 150 16.03 12.52 -14.53
C ARG A 150 16.62 13.75 -15.26
N GLY A 151 15.80 14.76 -15.58
CA GLY A 151 16.24 15.97 -16.28
C GLY A 151 16.52 15.80 -17.78
N THR A 152 16.20 14.63 -18.35
CA THR A 152 16.40 14.34 -19.78
C THR A 152 15.26 14.87 -20.67
N LEU A 153 14.20 15.38 -20.06
CA LEU A 153 13.01 15.85 -20.73
C LEU A 153 12.40 17.02 -19.93
N SER A 154 12.07 18.12 -20.60
CA SER A 154 11.40 19.25 -19.95
C SER A 154 9.94 18.93 -19.60
N TYR A 155 9.35 19.68 -18.68
CA TYR A 155 7.94 19.50 -18.33
C TYR A 155 7.01 19.69 -19.54
N ALA A 156 7.29 20.66 -20.41
CA ALA A 156 6.51 20.92 -21.62
C ALA A 156 6.60 19.76 -22.63
N GLU A 157 7.79 19.20 -22.85
CA GLU A 157 7.97 18.01 -23.69
C GLU A 157 7.25 16.78 -23.12
N MET A 158 7.18 16.65 -21.79
CA MET A 158 6.45 15.55 -21.13
C MET A 158 4.97 15.61 -21.44
N LEU A 159 4.38 16.80 -21.33
CA LEU A 159 2.97 17.02 -21.63
C LEU A 159 2.68 16.75 -23.11
N ALA A 160 3.54 17.17 -24.03
CA ALA A 160 3.39 16.85 -25.45
C ALA A 160 3.41 15.33 -25.70
N LYS A 161 4.28 14.58 -25.00
CA LYS A 161 4.27 13.11 -25.06
C LYS A 161 3.00 12.49 -24.49
N PHE A 162 2.40 13.08 -23.46
CA PHE A 162 1.11 12.61 -22.96
C PHE A 162 -0.02 12.79 -23.98
N GLU A 163 -0.02 13.89 -24.73
CA GLU A 163 -0.99 14.13 -25.81
C GLU A 163 -0.82 13.12 -26.95
N GLU A 164 0.42 12.83 -27.36
CA GLU A 164 0.72 11.79 -28.36
C GLU A 164 0.18 10.41 -27.92
N ILE A 165 0.37 10.04 -26.65
CA ILE A 165 -0.14 8.79 -26.08
C ILE A 165 -1.68 8.80 -26.08
N GLU A 166 -2.32 9.88 -25.64
CA GLU A 166 -3.79 9.96 -25.67
C GLU A 166 -4.34 9.80 -27.09
N ALA A 167 -3.75 10.47 -28.07
CA ALA A 167 -4.15 10.33 -29.47
C ALA A 167 -3.99 8.90 -30.00
N LYS A 168 -2.86 8.23 -29.67
CA LYS A 168 -2.59 6.83 -30.04
C LYS A 168 -3.68 5.89 -29.53
N TYR A 169 -4.06 6.04 -28.26
CA TYR A 169 -5.02 5.14 -27.61
C TYR A 169 -6.48 5.50 -27.91
N HIS A 170 -6.77 6.74 -28.33
CA HIS A 170 -8.10 7.11 -28.85
C HIS A 170 -8.39 6.47 -30.21
N GLN A 171 -7.35 6.19 -31.01
CA GLN A 171 -7.46 5.61 -32.35
C GLN A 171 -7.46 4.07 -32.38
N GLN A 172 -7.22 3.41 -31.25
CA GLN A 172 -7.28 1.96 -31.12
C GLN A 172 -8.57 1.56 -30.38
N PRO A 173 -9.62 1.06 -31.08
CA PRO A 173 -10.80 0.57 -30.38
C PRO A 173 -10.46 -0.68 -29.57
N LEU A 174 -11.13 -0.83 -28.42
CA LEU A 174 -11.08 -1.99 -27.53
C LEU A 174 -11.20 -3.29 -28.35
N VAL A 175 -10.11 -4.05 -28.46
CA VAL A 175 -10.21 -5.45 -28.87
C VAL A 175 -10.77 -6.20 -27.66
N ALA A 176 -12.03 -6.61 -27.77
CA ALA A 176 -12.75 -7.40 -26.79
C ALA A 176 -12.13 -8.77 -26.55
#